data_AF-A0A7S0MXX9-F1
#
_entry.id   AF-A0A7S0MXX9-F1
#
_cell.length_a   1.000
_cell.length_b   1.000
_cell.length_c   1.000
_cell.angle_alpha   90.00
_cell.angle_beta   90.00
_cell.angle_gamma   90.00
#
_symmetry.space_group_name_H-M   'P 1'
#
loop_
_entity.id
_entity.type
_entity.pdbx_description
1 polymer ?
#
loop_
_entity_poly.entity_id
_entity_poly.type
_entity_poly.pdbx_seq_one_letter_code
_entity_poly.pdbx_strand_id
1 'polypeptide(L)'
;GIDDAGKVNEWNNKAVEITGFSKEEVLGKDLVEVYITEEFRASVKEVLDNALQGKETANFEFPLFTKDKHRVEVLLNATTRRDVTGATVGVIGVGQDITERKQ
;
A
#
# COMPACT_ATOMS: atom_id res chain seq x y z
N GLY A 1 -0.44 0.17 -6.16
CA GLY A 1 -0.21 1.60 -6.38
C GLY A 1 -1.44 2.41 -6.01
N ILE A 2 -1.22 3.64 -5.56
CA ILE A 2 -2.29 4.63 -5.32
C ILE A 2 -2.15 5.84 -6.26
N ASP A 3 -3.22 6.59 -6.47
CA ASP A 3 -3.17 7.91 -7.09
C ASP A 3 -2.79 9.01 -6.07
N ASP A 4 -2.77 10.26 -6.53
CA ASP A 4 -2.49 11.46 -5.74
C ASP A 4 -3.56 11.77 -4.69
N ALA A 5 -4.74 11.15 -4.79
CA ALA A 5 -5.82 11.22 -3.82
C ALA A 5 -5.83 10.05 -2.82
N GLY A 6 -4.84 9.15 -2.85
CA GLY A 6 -4.76 8.01 -1.94
C GLY A 6 -5.60 6.79 -2.36
N LYS A 7 -6.25 6.83 -3.54
CA LYS A 7 -7.09 5.73 -4.03
C LYS A 7 -6.28 4.70 -4.78
N VAL A 8 -6.62 3.42 -4.60
CA VAL A 8 -5.95 2.32 -5.30
C VAL A 8 -6.25 2.42 -6.80
N ASN A 9 -5.19 2.55 -7.61
CA ASN A 9 -5.29 2.54 -9.08
C ASN A 9 -4.56 1.35 -9.72
N GLU A 10 -3.77 0.63 -8.92
CA GLU A 10 -3.02 -0.52 -9.37
C GLU A 10 -2.98 -1.59 -8.28
N TRP A 11 -3.37 -2.81 -8.67
CA TRP A 11 -3.34 -4.00 -7.84
C TRP A 11 -2.91 -5.17 -8.71
N ASN A 12 -1.74 -5.75 -8.44
CA ASN A 12 -1.18 -6.83 -9.23
C ASN A 12 -1.62 -8.20 -8.69
N ASN A 13 -1.34 -9.27 -9.45
CA ASN A 13 -1.70 -10.63 -9.04
C ASN A 13 -1.08 -11.02 -7.69
N LYS A 14 0.13 -10.54 -7.40
CA LYS A 14 0.79 -10.86 -6.14
C LYS A 14 0.09 -10.23 -4.93
N ALA A 15 -0.44 -9.02 -5.06
CA ALA A 15 -1.25 -8.39 -4.04
C ALA A 15 -2.57 -9.14 -3.83
N VAL A 16 -3.18 -9.67 -4.89
CA VAL A 16 -4.36 -10.55 -4.78
C VAL A 16 -4.01 -11.82 -4.01
N GLU A 17 -2.90 -12.48 -4.34
CA GLU A 17 -2.44 -13.69 -3.64
C GLU A 17 -2.19 -13.46 -2.15
N ILE A 18 -1.55 -12.34 -1.79
CA ILE A 18 -1.20 -12.03 -0.39
C ILE A 18 -2.44 -11.64 0.41
N THR A 19 -3.31 -10.79 -0.16
CA THR A 19 -4.40 -10.17 0.60
C THR A 19 -5.75 -10.85 0.44
N GLY A 20 -5.94 -11.63 -0.63
CA GLY A 20 -7.23 -12.23 -0.99
C GLY A 20 -8.24 -11.25 -1.61
N PHE A 21 -7.91 -9.95 -1.73
CA PHE A 21 -8.78 -8.97 -2.38
C PHE A 21 -8.54 -8.93 -3.88
N SER A 22 -9.61 -9.08 -4.67
CA SER A 22 -9.53 -8.94 -6.12
C SER A 22 -9.30 -7.49 -6.53
N LYS A 23 -8.78 -7.29 -7.75
CA LYS A 23 -8.56 -5.96 -8.32
C LYS A 23 -9.87 -5.14 -8.36
N GLU A 24 -10.98 -5.77 -8.73
CA GLU A 24 -12.29 -5.12 -8.81
C GLU A 24 -12.79 -4.65 -7.44
N GLU A 25 -12.44 -5.36 -6.37
CA GLU A 25 -12.81 -5.00 -5.02
C GLU A 25 -12.02 -3.80 -4.48
N VAL A 26 -10.80 -3.56 -4.96
CA VAL A 26 -9.91 -2.54 -4.39
C VAL A 26 -9.84 -1.26 -5.19
N LEU A 27 -10.00 -1.33 -6.52
CA LEU A 27 -9.80 -0.16 -7.39
C LEU A 27 -10.74 1.00 -7.04
N GLY A 28 -10.19 2.22 -7.01
CA GLY A 28 -10.90 3.47 -6.70
C GLY A 28 -11.22 3.69 -5.22
N LYS A 29 -10.96 2.70 -4.37
CA LYS A 29 -11.13 2.81 -2.91
C LYS A 29 -9.90 3.42 -2.26
N ASP A 30 -10.13 4.09 -1.14
CA ASP A 30 -9.07 4.60 -0.29
C ASP A 30 -8.31 3.43 0.34
N LEU A 31 -7.00 3.33 0.08
CA LEU A 31 -6.20 2.20 0.56
C LEU A 31 -6.16 2.17 2.10
N VAL A 32 -5.95 3.32 2.73
CA VAL A 32 -5.72 3.45 4.17
C VAL A 32 -7.03 3.23 4.92
N GLU A 33 -8.09 3.94 4.53
CA GLU A 33 -9.35 3.89 5.26
C GLU A 33 -10.05 2.53 5.15
N VAL A 34 -9.86 1.80 4.04
CA VAL A 34 -10.57 0.55 3.80
C VAL A 34 -9.78 -0.68 4.23
N TYR A 35 -8.47 -0.72 4.00
CA TYR A 35 -7.67 -1.95 4.13
C TYR A 35 -6.66 -1.94 5.27
N ILE A 36 -6.38 -0.78 5.86
CA ILE A 36 -5.45 -0.64 6.97
C ILE A 36 -6.23 -0.57 8.29
N THR A 37 -5.76 -1.34 9.28
CA THR A 37 -6.32 -1.32 10.62
C THR A 37 -6.15 0.05 11.26
N GLU A 38 -7.10 0.45 12.09
CA GLU A 38 -7.17 1.78 12.70
C GLU A 38 -5.85 2.19 13.38
N GLU A 39 -5.21 1.26 14.10
CA GLU A 39 -3.91 1.46 14.76
C GLU A 39 -2.79 1.89 13.80
N PHE A 40 -2.80 1.40 12.55
CA PHE A 40 -1.74 1.67 11.56
C PHE A 40 -2.14 2.69 10.51
N ARG A 41 -3.39 3.18 10.48
CA ARG A 41 -3.84 4.15 9.48
C ARG A 41 -2.97 5.39 9.46
N ALA A 42 -2.68 5.97 10.62
CA ALA A 42 -1.89 7.18 10.73
C ALA A 42 -0.47 6.99 10.16
N SER A 43 0.22 5.91 10.55
CA SER A 43 1.57 5.64 10.10
C SER A 43 1.65 5.27 8.61
N VAL A 44 0.74 4.43 8.11
CA VAL A 44 0.70 4.09 6.68
C VAL A 44 0.35 5.32 5.85
N LYS A 45 -0.60 6.16 6.31
CA LYS A 45 -0.94 7.42 5.65
C LYS A 45 0.26 8.34 5.58
N GLU A 46 1.00 8.51 6.67
CA GLU A 46 2.21 9.34 6.69
C GLU A 46 3.25 8.86 5.67
N VAL A 47 3.47 7.54 5.58
CA VAL A 47 4.37 6.93 4.59
C VAL A 47 3.94 7.27 3.15
N LEU A 48 2.66 7.15 2.85
CA LEU A 48 2.12 7.44 1.52
C LEU A 48 2.13 8.94 1.21
N ASP A 49 1.76 9.79 2.16
CA ASP A 49 1.79 11.24 2.04
C ASP A 49 3.22 11.75 1.80
N ASN A 50 4.20 11.18 2.53
CA ASN A 50 5.62 11.49 2.31
C ASN A 50 6.05 11.10 0.89
N ALA A 51 5.67 9.91 0.42
CA ALA A 51 5.97 9.48 -0.94
C ALA A 51 5.30 10.38 -1.99
N LEU A 52 4.08 10.87 -1.76
CA LEU A 52 3.43 11.86 -2.63
C LEU A 52 4.21 13.18 -2.70
N GLN A 53 4.92 13.54 -1.64
CA GLN A 53 5.79 14.73 -1.58
C GLN A 53 7.21 14.49 -2.14
N GLY A 54 7.52 13.30 -2.66
CA GLY A 54 8.86 12.98 -3.15
C GLY A 54 9.80 12.39 -2.07
N LYS A 55 9.33 12.20 -0.84
CA LYS A 55 10.09 11.58 0.25
C LYS A 55 9.77 10.09 0.30
N GLU A 56 10.58 9.32 -0.41
CA GLU A 56 10.39 7.87 -0.50
C GLU A 56 10.62 7.20 0.84
N THR A 57 9.86 6.14 1.11
CA THR A 57 10.01 5.34 2.31
C THR A 57 10.48 3.94 1.94
N ALA A 58 11.50 3.48 2.65
CA ALA A 58 11.99 2.12 2.55
C ALA A 58 11.68 1.34 3.84
N ASN A 59 11.34 0.06 3.66
CA ASN A 59 11.24 -0.94 4.73
C ASN A 59 10.26 -0.58 5.87
N PHE A 60 9.11 0.01 5.57
CA PHE A 60 8.07 0.23 6.57
C PHE A 60 7.29 -1.06 6.82
N GLU A 61 7.35 -1.60 8.03
CA GLU A 61 6.67 -2.84 8.39
C GLU A 61 5.37 -2.57 9.13
N PHE A 62 4.30 -3.27 8.73
CA PHE A 62 3.03 -3.24 9.46
C PHE A 62 2.22 -4.53 9.22
N PRO A 63 1.31 -4.88 10.14
CA PRO A 63 0.39 -5.99 9.95
C PRO A 63 -0.76 -5.57 9.02
N LEU A 64 -1.02 -6.38 7.99
CA LEU A 64 -2.18 -6.26 7.12
C LEU A 64 -3.10 -7.48 7.34
N PHE A 65 -4.40 -7.27 7.24
CA PHE A 65 -5.38 -8.34 7.35
C PHE A 65 -5.93 -8.69 5.96
N THR A 66 -5.83 -9.98 5.64
CA THR A 66 -6.42 -10.53 4.42
C THR A 66 -7.95 -10.47 4.48
N LYS A 67 -8.60 -10.70 3.33
CA LYS A 67 -10.05 -10.84 3.22
C LYS A 67 -10.63 -11.88 4.19
N ASP A 68 -9.89 -12.96 4.42
CA ASP A 68 -10.27 -14.04 5.35
C ASP A 68 -9.83 -13.78 6.80
N LYS A 69 -9.41 -12.54 7.11
CA LYS A 69 -8.98 -12.07 8.44
C LYS A 69 -7.71 -12.73 8.97
N HIS A 70 -6.91 -13.36 8.12
CA HIS A 70 -5.55 -13.77 8.48
C HIS A 70 -4.63 -12.55 8.52
N ARG A 71 -3.77 -12.50 9.54
CA ARG A 71 -2.72 -11.47 9.67
C ARG A 71 -1.53 -11.84 8.80
N VAL A 72 -1.03 -10.86 8.05
CA VAL A 72 0.18 -10.94 7.24
C VAL A 72 1.09 -9.80 7.64
N GLU A 73 2.37 -10.08 7.86
CA GLU A 73 3.38 -9.06 8.10
C GLU A 73 3.86 -8.52 6.75
N VAL A 74 3.63 -7.24 6.47
CA VAL A 74 3.97 -6.62 5.19
C VAL A 74 5.12 -5.65 5.37
N LEU A 75 6.17 -5.83 4.56
CA LEU A 75 7.22 -4.86 4.33
C LEU A 75 6.84 -3.98 3.14
N LEU A 76 6.56 -2.71 3.40
CA LEU A 76 6.18 -1.71 2.42
C LEU A 76 7.37 -0.84 2.03
N ASN A 77 7.58 -0.73 0.72
CA ASN A 77 8.41 0.31 0.12
C ASN A 77 7.50 1.21 -0.71
N ALA A 78 7.59 2.52 -0.53
CA ALA A 78 6.75 3.50 -1.20
C ALA A 78 7.61 4.50 -1.98
N THR A 79 7.45 4.50 -3.30
CA THR A 79 8.20 5.37 -4.22
C THR A 79 7.25 6.31 -4.98
N THR A 80 7.77 7.48 -5.34
CA THR A 80 6.94 8.52 -5.99
C THR A 80 6.70 8.14 -7.44
N ARG A 81 5.45 8.16 -7.89
CA ARG A 81 5.14 8.02 -9.32
C ARG A 81 4.98 9.39 -9.96
N ARG A 82 5.79 9.69 -10.97
CA ARG A 82 5.75 10.95 -11.72
C ARG A 82 5.35 10.71 -13.17
N ASP A 83 4.66 11.68 -13.76
CA ASP A 83 4.39 11.69 -15.21
C ASP A 83 5.57 12.24 -16.02
N VAL A 84 5.39 12.34 -17.34
CA VAL A 84 6.40 12.86 -18.28
C VAL A 84 6.77 14.33 -18.05
N THR A 85 5.95 15.08 -17.32
CA THR A 85 6.20 16.48 -16.98
C THR A 85 6.93 16.63 -15.64
N GLY A 86 7.09 15.53 -14.89
CA GLY A 86 7.70 15.50 -13.56
C GLY A 86 6.68 15.73 -12.42
N ALA A 87 5.41 15.91 -12.73
CA ALA A 87 4.34 16.06 -11.74
C ALA A 87 4.10 14.73 -11.02
N THR A 88 3.89 14.78 -9.70
CA THR A 88 3.51 13.58 -8.93
C THR A 88 2.08 13.18 -9.27
N VAL A 89 1.88 11.93 -9.68
CA VAL A 89 0.58 11.35 -10.07
C VAL A 89 0.21 10.13 -9.23
N GLY A 90 0.87 9.96 -8.09
CA GLY A 90 0.60 8.89 -7.12
C GLY A 90 1.85 8.25 -6.53
N VAL A 91 1.65 7.05 -5.96
CA VAL A 91 2.70 6.28 -5.27
C VAL A 91 2.68 4.84 -5.77
N ILE A 92 3.87 4.31 -6.03
CA ILE A 92 4.07 2.87 -6.23
C ILE A 92 4.45 2.27 -4.87
N GLY A 93 3.52 1.52 -4.30
CA GLY A 93 3.74 0.72 -3.10
C GLY A 93 4.11 -0.70 -3.48
N VAL A 94 5.27 -1.17 -3.04
CA VAL A 94 5.68 -2.58 -3.14
C VAL A 94 5.55 -3.20 -1.75
N GLY A 95 4.54 -4.05 -1.59
CA GLY A 95 4.34 -4.86 -0.38
C GLY A 95 4.96 -6.24 -0.54
N GLN A 96 5.85 -6.62 0.38
CA GLN A 96 6.39 -7.97 0.49
C GLN A 96 5.85 -8.63 1.76
N ASP A 97 5.31 -9.84 1.62
CA ASP A 97 4.99 -10.69 2.78
C ASP A 97 6.30 -11.16 3.43
N ILE A 98 6.45 -10.84 4.72
CA ILE A 98 7.59 -11.22 5.56
C ILE A 98 7.14 -12.04 6.78
N THR A 99 5.93 -12.61 6.75
CA THR A 99 5.36 -13.38 7.86
C THR A 99 6.26 -14.54 8.26
N GLU A 100 6.77 -15.30 7.30
CA GLU A 100 7.70 -16.42 7.53
C GLU A 100 9.07 -15.98 8.09
N ARG A 101 9.50 -14.73 7.81
CA ARG A 101 10.80 -14.21 8.31
C ARG A 101 10.76 -13.82 9.78
N LYS A 102 9.56 -13.63 10.34
CA LYS A 102 9.33 -13.20 11.72
C LYS A 102 8.95 -14.36 12.65
N GLN A 103 8.89 -15.59 12.14
CA GLN A 103 8.66 -16.79 12.94
C GLN A 103 9.93 -17.31 13.60
#